data_AF-A0A3N9X9U0-F1
#
_entry.id   AF-A0A3N9X9U0-F1
#
_cell.length_a   1.000
_cell.length_b   1.000
_cell.length_c   1.000
_cell.angle_alpha   90.00
_cell.angle_beta   90.00
_cell.angle_gamma   90.00
#
_symmetry.space_group_name_H-M   'P 1'
#
loop_
_entity.id
_entity.type
_entity.pdbx_description
1 polymer ?
#
loop_
_entity_poly.entity_id
_entity_poly.type
_entity_poly.pdbx_seq_one_letter_code
_entity_poly.pdbx_strand_id
1 'polypeptide(L)'
;MLPKFVGQPGQACADSDTRLFFLESTERAAKAICNTAPCRWRAECLQFVLQMTADRDRYGVWGGTTPEERRLLRRERATRRFARDAAQVARGAAQCVELWNQGWLIGDIAHHLGISYAEVYEAIDQAGVTYAMVTERNEQAQRNTDQAPTAQPQ
;
A
#
# COMPACT_ATOMS: atom_id res chain seq x y z
N MET A 1 11.62 15.19 -19.18
CA MET A 1 11.41 16.40 -18.34
C MET A 1 12.46 16.36 -17.24
N LEU A 2 13.26 17.43 -17.10
CA LEU A 2 14.24 17.54 -16.01
C LEU A 2 13.50 17.85 -14.70
N PRO A 3 13.98 17.35 -13.55
CA PRO A 3 13.34 17.60 -12.26
C PRO A 3 13.55 19.07 -11.86
N LYS A 4 12.58 19.59 -11.09
CA LYS A 4 12.48 21.02 -10.75
C LYS A 4 13.69 21.61 -10.02
N PHE A 5 14.49 20.77 -9.36
CA PHE A 5 15.65 21.20 -8.60
C PHE A 5 16.91 21.41 -9.46
N VAL A 6 16.97 20.90 -10.69
CA VAL A 6 18.15 21.08 -11.55
C VAL A 6 18.30 22.55 -11.92
N GLY A 7 19.50 23.10 -11.70
CA GLY A 7 19.79 24.53 -11.88
C GLY A 7 19.36 25.45 -10.74
N GLN A 8 18.75 24.92 -9.67
CA GLN A 8 18.36 25.70 -8.49
C GLN A 8 19.49 25.75 -7.44
N PRO A 9 19.63 26.84 -6.67
CA PRO A 9 20.61 26.90 -5.58
C PRO A 9 20.28 25.90 -4.46
N GLY A 10 21.27 25.56 -3.63
CA GLY A 10 21.08 24.66 -2.47
C GLY A 10 21.30 23.17 -2.76
N GLN A 11 21.85 22.84 -3.94
CA GLN A 11 22.40 21.52 -4.23
C GLN A 11 23.85 21.47 -3.71
N ALA A 12 24.15 20.55 -2.78
CA ALA A 12 25.49 20.46 -2.21
C ALA A 12 26.57 19.99 -3.19
N CYS A 13 26.17 19.24 -4.22
CA CYS A 13 27.08 18.64 -5.20
C CYS A 13 27.36 19.54 -6.42
N ALA A 14 26.75 20.71 -6.51
CA ALA A 14 26.78 21.55 -7.72
C ALA A 14 28.21 21.93 -8.15
N ASP A 15 29.09 22.19 -7.18
CA ASP A 15 30.47 22.63 -7.42
C ASP A 15 31.52 21.50 -7.31
N SER A 16 31.08 20.24 -7.22
CA SER A 16 31.96 19.07 -7.05
C SER A 16 32.33 18.41 -8.38
N ASP A 17 33.51 17.79 -8.46
CA ASP A 17 33.90 16.94 -9.61
C ASP A 17 32.89 15.79 -9.78
N THR A 18 32.24 15.73 -10.95
CA THR A 18 31.20 14.75 -11.26
C THR A 18 31.69 13.31 -11.15
N ARG A 19 32.98 13.05 -11.41
CA ARG A 19 33.56 11.70 -11.34
C ARG A 19 33.45 11.11 -9.94
N LEU A 20 33.46 11.93 -8.90
CA LEU A 20 33.30 11.48 -7.50
C LEU A 20 32.00 10.70 -7.29
N PHE A 21 30.95 11.01 -8.04
CA PHE A 21 29.64 10.39 -7.88
C PHE A 21 29.48 9.10 -8.68
N PHE A 22 30.42 8.74 -9.55
CA PHE A 22 30.30 7.57 -10.43
C PHE A 22 31.41 6.53 -10.26
N LEU A 23 32.42 6.80 -9.43
CA LEU A 23 33.45 5.84 -9.07
C LEU A 23 33.10 5.10 -7.77
N GLU A 24 33.23 3.77 -7.78
CA GLU A 24 32.96 2.93 -6.59
C GLU A 24 33.88 3.30 -5.41
N SER A 25 35.14 3.62 -5.69
CA SER A 25 36.13 3.99 -4.66
C SER A 25 35.79 5.30 -3.92
N THR A 26 34.92 6.14 -4.48
CA THR A 26 34.56 7.46 -3.92
C THR A 26 33.13 7.52 -3.42
N GLU A 27 32.38 6.41 -3.39
CA GLU A 27 30.97 6.40 -2.95
C GLU A 27 30.78 7.00 -1.56
N ARG A 28 31.66 6.69 -0.61
CA ARG A 28 31.58 7.24 0.76
C ARG A 28 31.73 8.76 0.77
N ALA A 29 32.66 9.30 -0.02
CA ALA A 29 32.88 10.74 -0.14
C ALA A 29 31.71 11.43 -0.85
N ALA A 30 31.21 10.85 -1.94
CA ALA A 30 30.03 11.35 -2.66
C ALA A 30 28.78 11.37 -1.77
N LYS A 31 28.55 10.30 -0.98
CA LYS A 31 27.48 10.26 0.00
C LYS A 31 27.66 11.33 1.07
N ALA A 32 28.88 11.56 1.54
CA ALA A 32 29.14 12.60 2.52
C ALA A 32 28.71 13.97 1.99
N ILE A 33 29.09 14.35 0.76
CA ILE A 33 28.67 15.62 0.13
C ILE A 33 27.15 15.81 0.18
N CYS A 34 26.37 14.76 -0.10
CA CYS A 34 24.90 14.84 -0.04
C CYS A 34 24.31 14.82 1.38
N ASN A 35 25.04 14.37 2.41
CA ASN A 35 24.55 14.17 3.79
C ASN A 35 25.03 15.26 4.76
N THR A 36 26.24 15.77 4.59
CA THR A 36 26.93 16.64 5.57
C THR A 36 26.77 18.11 5.25
N ALA A 37 26.59 18.47 3.97
CA ALA A 37 26.15 19.79 3.56
C ALA A 37 24.61 19.85 3.58
N PRO A 38 23.98 21.01 3.86
CA PRO A 38 22.53 21.18 3.88
C PRO A 38 21.97 21.16 2.44
N CYS A 39 22.04 19.99 1.79
CA CYS A 39 21.47 19.78 0.47
C CYS A 39 19.94 19.82 0.58
N ARG A 40 19.36 20.97 0.23
CA ARG A 40 17.91 21.21 0.32
C ARG A 40 17.10 20.28 -0.57
N TRP A 41 17.72 19.80 -1.65
CA TRP A 41 17.06 19.01 -2.70
C TRP A 41 17.34 17.50 -2.59
N ARG A 42 17.93 17.04 -1.49
CA ARG A 42 18.32 15.64 -1.33
C ARG A 42 17.12 14.69 -1.47
N ALA A 43 16.01 15.02 -0.83
CA ALA A 43 14.81 14.19 -0.84
C ALA A 43 14.19 14.10 -2.25
N GLU A 44 14.11 15.23 -2.95
CA GLU A 44 13.62 15.34 -4.32
C GLU A 44 14.54 14.64 -5.31
N CYS A 45 15.86 14.73 -5.12
CA CYS A 45 16.85 14.00 -5.90
C CYS A 45 16.68 12.48 -5.73
N LEU A 46 16.53 12.01 -4.48
CA LEU A 46 16.26 10.60 -4.19
C LEU A 46 14.92 10.15 -4.77
N GLN A 47 13.87 10.96 -4.64
CA GLN A 47 12.57 10.63 -5.21
C GLN A 47 12.62 10.54 -6.73
N PHE A 48 13.28 11.49 -7.39
CA PHE A 48 13.45 11.53 -8.83
C PHE A 48 14.16 10.28 -9.35
N VAL A 49 15.29 9.89 -8.73
CA VAL A 49 16.04 8.71 -9.16
C VAL A 49 15.25 7.42 -8.89
N LEU A 50 14.51 7.33 -7.78
CA LEU A 50 13.63 6.18 -7.49
C LEU A 50 12.42 6.07 -8.42
N GLN A 51 12.12 7.08 -9.23
CA GLN A 51 11.10 7.03 -10.28
C GLN A 51 11.68 6.63 -11.65
N MET A 52 13.00 6.68 -11.82
CA MET A 52 13.65 6.24 -13.05
C MET A 52 13.59 4.73 -13.23
N THR A 53 13.83 4.31 -14.48
CA THR A 53 14.10 2.92 -14.84
C THR A 53 15.42 2.44 -14.24
N ALA A 54 15.50 1.13 -13.95
CA ALA A 54 16.68 0.50 -13.34
C ALA A 54 17.96 0.71 -14.16
N ASP A 55 17.81 0.73 -15.48
CA ASP A 55 18.85 0.98 -16.48
C ASP A 55 19.43 2.41 -16.39
N ARG A 56 18.62 3.41 -16.01
CA ARG A 56 19.07 4.80 -15.87
C ARG A 56 19.71 5.10 -14.51
N ASP A 57 19.33 4.38 -13.46
CA ASP A 57 19.88 4.54 -12.12
C ASP A 57 20.77 3.38 -11.65
N ARG A 58 21.30 2.57 -12.57
CA ARG A 58 22.21 1.46 -12.22
C ARG A 58 23.60 1.88 -11.76
N TYR A 59 23.95 3.17 -11.87
CA TYR A 59 25.28 3.68 -11.53
C TYR A 59 25.21 4.91 -10.64
N GLY A 60 26.29 5.11 -9.89
CA GLY A 60 26.59 6.32 -9.16
C GLY A 60 25.71 6.61 -7.95
N VAL A 61 26.13 7.63 -7.21
CA VAL A 61 25.52 8.14 -6.00
C VAL A 61 24.53 9.26 -6.34
N TRP A 62 23.26 9.05 -6.01
CA TRP A 62 22.17 9.99 -6.25
C TRP A 62 21.38 10.18 -4.97
N GLY A 63 21.05 11.42 -4.61
CA GLY A 63 20.33 11.71 -3.36
C GLY A 63 21.02 11.12 -2.11
N GLY A 64 22.34 10.93 -2.17
CA GLY A 64 23.13 10.28 -1.12
C GLY A 64 22.93 8.76 -0.98
N THR A 65 22.53 8.08 -2.05
CA THR A 65 22.33 6.61 -2.10
C THR A 65 23.09 5.98 -3.26
N THR A 66 23.60 4.77 -3.08
CA THR A 66 24.20 3.93 -4.14
C THR A 66 23.12 3.20 -4.95
N PRO A 67 23.46 2.57 -6.10
CA PRO A 67 22.51 1.74 -6.85
C PRO A 67 21.94 0.59 -6.01
N GLU A 68 22.79 -0.04 -5.19
CA GLU A 68 22.37 -1.12 -4.30
C GLU A 68 21.39 -0.63 -3.24
N GLU A 69 21.67 0.50 -2.60
CA GLU A 69 20.77 1.10 -1.60
C GLU A 69 19.42 1.47 -2.23
N ARG A 70 19.41 2.02 -3.46
CA ARG A 70 18.15 2.29 -4.19
C ARG A 70 17.38 1.01 -4.49
N ARG A 71 18.06 -0.08 -4.86
CA ARG A 71 17.43 -1.38 -5.07
C ARG A 71 16.77 -1.89 -3.79
N LEU A 72 17.46 -1.76 -2.64
CA LEU A 72 16.90 -2.12 -1.33
C LEU A 72 15.70 -1.25 -0.98
N LEU A 73 15.77 0.07 -1.18
CA LEU A 73 14.66 1.00 -0.95
C LEU A 73 13.42 0.68 -1.80
N ARG A 74 13.60 0.34 -3.09
CA ARG A 74 12.48 -0.07 -3.97
C ARG A 74 11.85 -1.37 -3.47
N ARG A 75 12.66 -2.35 -3.05
CA ARG A 75 12.18 -3.61 -2.46
C ARG A 75 11.42 -3.37 -1.18
N GLU A 76 11.97 -2.58 -0.26
CA GLU A 76 11.32 -2.24 0.99
C GLU A 76 9.98 -1.54 0.76
N ARG A 77 9.91 -0.58 -0.17
CA ARG A 77 8.65 0.07 -0.55
C ARG A 77 7.63 -0.92 -1.11
N ALA A 78 8.07 -1.87 -1.94
CA ALA A 78 7.21 -2.93 -2.45
C ALA A 78 6.71 -3.84 -1.31
N THR A 79 7.60 -4.32 -0.45
CA THR A 79 7.25 -5.15 0.71
C THR A 79 6.27 -4.44 1.64
N ARG A 80 6.51 -3.16 1.97
CA ARG A 80 5.60 -2.35 2.78
C ARG A 80 4.23 -2.18 2.12
N ARG A 81 4.18 -1.99 0.79
CA ARG A 81 2.92 -1.94 0.04
C ARG A 81 2.17 -3.27 0.14
N PHE A 82 2.84 -4.39 -0.12
CA PHE A 82 2.23 -5.72 0.00
C PHE A 82 1.70 -5.98 1.42
N ALA A 83 2.48 -5.66 2.46
CA ALA A 83 2.06 -5.82 3.84
C ALA A 83 0.83 -4.96 4.17
N ARG A 84 0.77 -3.71 3.69
CA ARG A 84 -0.38 -2.83 3.87
C ARG A 84 -1.63 -3.39 3.19
N ASP A 85 -1.49 -3.84 1.95
CA ASP A 85 -2.59 -4.38 1.15
C ASP A 85 -3.11 -5.69 1.79
N ALA A 86 -2.22 -6.58 2.25
CA ALA A 86 -2.59 -7.78 3.02
C ALA A 86 -3.30 -7.45 4.34
N ALA A 87 -2.82 -6.46 5.09
CA ALA A 87 -3.48 -6.02 6.32
C ALA A 87 -4.87 -5.42 6.04
N GLN A 88 -5.07 -4.78 4.89
CA GLN A 88 -6.39 -4.30 4.48
C GLN A 88 -7.36 -5.45 4.17
N VAL A 89 -6.90 -6.46 3.44
CA VAL A 89 -7.70 -7.68 3.18
C VAL A 89 -8.08 -8.36 4.50
N ALA A 90 -7.13 -8.56 5.41
CA ALA A 90 -7.40 -9.16 6.71
C ALA A 90 -8.42 -8.36 7.55
N ARG A 91 -8.36 -7.02 7.51
CA ARG A 91 -9.37 -6.17 8.15
C ARG A 91 -10.75 -6.34 7.52
N GLY A 92 -10.83 -6.39 6.19
CA GLY A 92 -12.10 -6.63 5.48
C GLY A 92 -12.72 -7.99 5.83
N ALA A 93 -11.90 -9.04 5.89
CA ALA A 93 -12.35 -10.36 6.30
C ALA A 93 -12.87 -10.37 7.75
N ALA A 94 -12.12 -9.75 8.68
CA ALA A 94 -12.55 -9.63 10.08
C ALA A 94 -13.89 -8.88 10.20
N GLN A 95 -14.10 -7.84 9.40
CA GLN A 95 -15.34 -7.07 9.38
C GLN A 95 -16.52 -7.89 8.84
N CYS A 96 -16.31 -8.77 7.84
CA CYS A 96 -17.35 -9.71 7.38
C CYS A 96 -17.82 -10.62 8.51
N VAL A 97 -16.86 -11.22 9.25
CA VAL A 97 -17.14 -12.13 10.36
C VAL A 97 -17.84 -11.40 11.50
N GLU A 98 -17.42 -10.17 11.80
CA GLU A 98 -18.06 -9.34 12.82
C GLU A 98 -19.52 -9.05 12.49
N LEU A 99 -19.81 -8.56 11.28
CA LEU A 99 -21.19 -8.26 10.85
C LEU A 99 -22.06 -9.53 10.81
N TRP A 100 -21.48 -10.65 10.36
CA TRP A 100 -22.14 -11.95 10.45
C TRP A 100 -22.49 -12.30 11.90
N ASN A 101 -21.58 -12.14 12.85
CA ASN A 101 -21.85 -12.43 14.26
C ASN A 101 -22.91 -11.48 14.87
N GLN A 102 -23.03 -10.27 14.33
CA GLN A 102 -24.10 -9.32 14.68
C GLN A 102 -25.46 -9.67 14.06
N GLY A 103 -25.54 -10.74 13.26
CA GLY A 103 -26.80 -11.23 12.68
C GLY A 103 -27.11 -10.67 11.29
N TRP A 104 -26.19 -9.95 10.65
CA TRP A 104 -26.39 -9.49 9.28
C TRP A 104 -26.47 -10.67 8.31
N LEU A 105 -27.25 -10.49 7.24
CA LEU A 105 -27.29 -11.43 6.11
C LEU A 105 -26.12 -11.15 5.17
N ILE A 106 -25.66 -12.17 4.45
CA ILE A 106 -24.52 -12.04 3.53
C ILE A 106 -24.73 -10.95 2.48
N GLY A 107 -25.96 -10.82 1.96
CA GLY A 107 -26.28 -9.77 0.99
C GLY A 107 -26.12 -8.36 1.55
N ASP A 108 -26.54 -8.15 2.80
CA ASP A 108 -26.39 -6.87 3.48
C ASP A 108 -24.92 -6.57 3.78
N ILE A 109 -24.13 -7.58 4.17
CA ILE A 109 -22.68 -7.45 4.39
C ILE A 109 -21.98 -7.05 3.09
N ALA A 110 -22.25 -7.77 1.99
CA ALA A 110 -21.67 -7.50 0.68
C ALA A 110 -21.98 -6.07 0.23
N HIS A 111 -23.26 -5.66 0.34
CA HIS A 111 -23.69 -4.31 0.00
C HIS A 111 -23.06 -3.25 0.92
N HIS A 112 -23.04 -3.46 2.24
CA HIS A 112 -22.52 -2.52 3.22
C HIS A 112 -21.01 -2.27 3.06
N LEU A 113 -20.24 -3.33 2.80
CA LEU A 113 -18.80 -3.24 2.62
C LEU A 113 -18.39 -2.91 1.18
N GLY A 114 -19.32 -2.95 0.23
CA GLY A 114 -19.04 -2.73 -1.19
C GLY A 114 -18.14 -3.80 -1.80
N ILE A 115 -18.26 -5.04 -1.32
CA ILE A 115 -17.47 -6.20 -1.78
C ILE A 115 -18.39 -7.25 -2.43
N SER A 116 -17.80 -8.19 -3.15
CA SER A 116 -18.55 -9.27 -3.78
C SER A 116 -19.04 -10.30 -2.75
N TYR A 117 -20.10 -11.03 -3.10
CA TYR A 117 -20.56 -12.17 -2.31
C TYR A 117 -19.45 -13.21 -2.08
N ALA A 118 -18.61 -13.46 -3.10
CA ALA A 118 -17.51 -14.41 -3.00
C ALA A 118 -16.51 -14.03 -1.90
N GLU A 119 -16.17 -12.74 -1.80
CA GLU A 119 -15.27 -12.23 -0.74
C GLU A 119 -15.88 -12.39 0.65
N VAL A 120 -17.20 -12.15 0.80
CA VAL A 120 -17.90 -12.39 2.07
C VAL A 120 -17.87 -13.87 2.43
N TYR A 121 -18.21 -14.76 1.48
CA TYR A 121 -18.22 -16.20 1.68
C TYR A 121 -16.84 -16.73 2.09
N GLU A 122 -15.79 -16.32 1.39
CA GLU A 122 -14.41 -16.73 1.71
C GLU A 122 -14.01 -16.28 3.12
N ALA A 123 -14.35 -15.04 3.50
CA ALA A 123 -14.03 -14.51 4.82
C ALA A 123 -14.73 -15.27 5.97
N ILE A 124 -16.03 -15.56 5.82
CA ILE A 124 -16.79 -16.25 6.87
C ILE A 124 -16.52 -17.75 6.90
N ASP A 125 -16.22 -18.38 5.76
CA ASP A 125 -15.82 -19.79 5.67
C ASP A 125 -14.49 -20.04 6.41
N GLN A 126 -13.52 -19.14 6.26
CA GLN A 126 -12.28 -19.16 7.05
C GLN A 126 -12.52 -19.03 8.57
N ALA A 127 -13.66 -18.47 8.98
CA ALA A 127 -14.10 -18.40 10.38
C ALA A 127 -14.97 -19.59 10.82
N GLY A 128 -15.14 -20.60 9.95
CA GLY A 128 -15.93 -21.81 10.22
C GLY A 128 -17.44 -21.66 9.98
N VAL A 129 -17.88 -20.58 9.34
CA VAL A 129 -19.28 -20.40 8.96
C VAL A 129 -19.55 -21.16 7.67
N THR A 130 -20.28 -22.27 7.80
CA THR A 130 -20.59 -23.13 6.65
C THR A 130 -21.75 -22.59 5.82
N TYR A 131 -21.82 -22.99 4.55
CA TYR A 131 -22.95 -22.67 3.67
C TYR A 131 -24.32 -23.08 4.25
N ALA A 132 -24.38 -24.16 5.03
CA ALA A 132 -25.61 -24.60 5.70
C ALA A 132 -26.09 -23.57 6.73
N MET A 133 -25.18 -23.03 7.55
CA MET A 133 -25.49 -21.98 8.54
C MET A 133 -25.98 -20.69 7.86
N VAL A 134 -25.40 -20.37 6.71
CA VAL A 134 -25.83 -19.24 5.87
C VAL A 134 -27.26 -19.44 5.39
N THR A 135 -27.53 -20.60 4.81
CA THR A 135 -28.84 -20.94 4.25
C THR A 135 -29.91 -20.90 5.34
N GLU A 136 -29.65 -21.55 6.48
CA GLU A 136 -30.55 -21.58 7.63
C GLU A 136 -30.88 -20.16 8.15
N ARG A 137 -29.88 -19.28 8.22
CA ARG A 137 -30.12 -17.88 8.62
C ARG A 137 -30.99 -17.13 7.62
N ASN A 138 -30.72 -17.28 6.31
CA ASN A 138 -31.52 -16.62 5.28
C ASN A 138 -32.98 -17.10 5.33
N GLU A 139 -33.21 -18.40 5.49
CA GLU A 139 -34.55 -18.95 5.65
C GLU A 139 -35.24 -18.43 6.92
N GLN A 140 -34.51 -18.33 8.05
CA GLN A 140 -35.06 -17.77 9.28
C GLN A 140 -35.44 -16.30 9.11
N ALA A 141 -34.63 -15.50 8.42
CA ALA A 141 -34.94 -14.10 8.14
C ALA A 141 -36.17 -13.96 7.23
N GLN A 142 -36.31 -14.84 6.23
CA GLN A 142 -37.49 -14.86 5.37
C GLN A 142 -38.76 -15.19 6.19
N ARG A 143 -38.71 -16.23 7.03
CA ARG A 143 -39.83 -16.59 7.92
C ARG A 143 -40.23 -15.44 8.85
N ASN A 144 -39.26 -14.73 9.42
CA ASN A 144 -39.53 -13.59 10.29
C ASN A 144 -40.19 -12.43 9.53
N THR A 145 -39.81 -12.22 8.27
CA THR A 145 -40.39 -11.18 7.41
C THR A 145 -41.82 -11.53 7.01
N ASP A 146 -42.07 -12.79 6.62
CA ASP A 146 -43.39 -13.27 6.21
C ASP A 146 -44.40 -13.30 7.37
N GLN A 147 -43.93 -13.47 8.61
CA GLN A 147 -44.75 -13.45 9.82
C GLN A 147 -44.95 -12.05 10.42
N ALA A 148 -44.37 -11.00 9.83
CA ALA A 148 -44.57 -9.63 10.29
C ALA A 148 -46.06 -9.26 10.14
N PRO A 149 -46.74 -8.79 11.21
CA PRO A 149 -48.15 -8.45 11.13
C PRO A 149 -48.34 -7.35 10.09
N THR A 150 -49.19 -7.60 9.09
CA THR A 150 -49.62 -6.60 8.13
C THR A 150 -50.24 -5.45 8.91
N ALA A 151 -49.52 -4.33 9.01
CA ALA A 151 -50.06 -3.12 9.61
C ALA A 151 -51.31 -2.73 8.79
N GLN A 152 -52.49 -2.96 9.36
CA GLN A 152 -53.75 -2.53 8.77
C GLN A 152 -53.71 -1.00 8.72
N PRO A 153 -53.85 -0.38 7.54
CA PRO A 153 -53.92 1.08 7.46
C PRO A 153 -55.18 1.55 8.18
N GLN A 154 -55.02 2.49 9.11
CA GLN A 154 -56.13 3.23 9.73
C GLN A 154 -56.69 4.28 8.79
#